data_AF-A0A1C5WJ77-F1
#
_entry.id   AF-A0A1C5WJ77-F1
#
_cell.length_a   1.000
_cell.length_b   1.000
_cell.length_c   1.000
_cell.angle_alpha   90.00
_cell.angle_beta   90.00
_cell.angle_gamma   90.00
#
_symmetry.space_group_name_H-M   'P 1'
#
loop_
_entity.id
_entity.type
_entity.pdbx_description
1 polymer ?
#
loop_
_entity_poly.entity_id
_entity_poly.type
_entity_poly.pdbx_seq_one_letter_code
_entity_poly.pdbx_strand_id
1 'polypeptide(L)'
;MEQLEFDCRLESERELEENVNIALEFACKQVKETSKSKVSNRHDGYGIASEFYAGMKLDQKKVDESMKDFLRILPTEDDAKAVEAASSLKNAAIGLVLQATKLAAQADRIMHDLYDEVSSYTTPVEDYLEGQFEDAEADPEAEAEEEQEDAE
;
A
#
# COMPACT_ATOMS: atom_id res chain seq x y z
N MET A 1 -7.75 -7.87 -22.06
CA MET A 1 -8.78 -6.85 -21.77
C MET A 1 -9.13 -6.99 -20.31
N GLU A 2 -8.74 -6.05 -19.47
CA GLU A 2 -9.32 -5.92 -18.12
C GLU A 2 -10.81 -5.61 -18.30
N GLN A 3 -11.69 -6.44 -17.75
CA GLN A 3 -13.11 -6.12 -17.67
C GLN A 3 -13.28 -5.02 -16.62
N LEU A 4 -13.69 -3.82 -17.04
CA LEU A 4 -14.21 -2.82 -16.11
C LEU A 4 -15.59 -3.29 -15.65
N GLU A 5 -15.68 -3.77 -14.41
CA GLU A 5 -16.96 -3.95 -13.74
C GLU A 5 -17.45 -2.59 -13.26
N PHE A 6 -18.56 -2.11 -13.83
CA PHE A 6 -19.14 -0.84 -13.45
C PHE A 6 -20.07 -1.07 -12.25
N ASP A 7 -19.61 -0.75 -11.05
CA ASP A 7 -20.46 -0.77 -9.86
C ASP A 7 -21.50 0.35 -9.96
N CYS A 8 -22.75 -0.02 -10.26
CA CYS A 8 -23.88 0.88 -10.41
C CYS A 8 -24.49 1.34 -9.07
N ARG A 9 -24.01 0.85 -7.92
CA ARG A 9 -24.53 1.23 -6.60
C ARG A 9 -24.14 2.66 -6.23
N LEU A 10 -25.01 3.36 -5.51
CA LEU A 10 -24.67 4.64 -4.89
C LEU A 10 -23.55 4.44 -3.85
N GLU A 11 -22.68 5.43 -3.66
CA GLU A 11 -21.63 5.36 -2.63
C GLU A 11 -22.20 5.13 -1.22
N SER A 12 -23.42 5.64 -0.96
CA SER A 12 -24.15 5.42 0.29
C SER A 12 -24.73 4.01 0.46
N GLU A 13 -24.80 3.23 -0.63
CA GLU A 13 -25.29 1.84 -0.64
C GLU A 13 -24.14 0.83 -0.52
N ARG A 14 -22.90 1.28 -0.71
CA ARG A 14 -21.69 0.49 -0.45
C ARG A 14 -21.37 0.48 1.03
N GLU A 15 -20.74 -0.60 1.48
CA GLU A 15 -20.21 -0.64 2.84
C GLU A 15 -19.14 0.44 2.98
N LEU A 16 -19.13 1.15 4.12
CA LEU A 16 -18.16 2.21 4.37
C LEU A 16 -16.71 1.70 4.23
N GLU A 17 -16.48 0.44 4.58
CA GLU A 17 -15.19 -0.23 4.41
C GLU A 17 -14.74 -0.30 2.95
N GLU A 18 -15.64 -0.63 2.01
CA GLU A 18 -15.33 -0.63 0.57
C GLU A 18 -14.88 0.77 0.12
N ASN A 19 -15.61 1.80 0.52
CA ASN A 19 -15.28 3.19 0.15
C ASN A 19 -13.94 3.65 0.76
N VAL A 20 -13.63 3.23 1.98
CA VAL A 20 -12.33 3.50 2.61
C VAL A 20 -11.20 2.80 1.87
N ASN A 21 -11.40 1.55 1.44
CA ASN A 21 -10.41 0.80 0.65
C ASN A 21 -10.18 1.44 -0.71
N ILE A 22 -11.21 1.92 -1.40
CA ILE A 22 -11.07 2.68 -2.66
C ILE A 22 -10.22 3.94 -2.45
N ALA A 23 -10.47 4.69 -1.37
CA ALA A 23 -9.67 5.87 -1.03
C ALA A 23 -8.22 5.51 -0.70
N LEU A 24 -7.98 4.36 -0.05
CA LEU A 24 -6.65 3.85 0.24
C LEU A 24 -5.91 3.45 -1.04
N GLU A 25 -6.53 2.71 -1.95
CA GLU A 25 -5.93 2.35 -3.25
C GLU A 25 -5.51 3.59 -4.04
N PHE A 26 -6.35 4.61 -4.04
CA PHE A 26 -6.03 5.90 -4.65
C PHE A 26 -4.81 6.56 -3.98
N ALA A 27 -4.70 6.52 -2.66
CA ALA A 27 -3.54 7.01 -1.93
C ALA A 27 -2.27 6.19 -2.24
N CYS A 28 -2.36 4.85 -2.31
CA CYS A 28 -1.25 3.98 -2.67
C CYS A 28 -0.72 4.30 -4.08
N LYS A 29 -1.61 4.50 -5.06
CA LYS A 29 -1.24 4.92 -6.43
C LYS A 29 -0.49 6.26 -6.44
N GLN A 30 -1.02 7.27 -5.74
CA GLN A 30 -0.33 8.56 -5.62
C GLN A 30 1.04 8.46 -4.96
N VAL A 31 1.18 7.64 -3.91
CA VAL A 31 2.47 7.44 -3.24
C VAL A 31 3.49 6.83 -4.20
N LYS A 32 3.10 5.81 -4.98
CA LYS A 32 3.97 5.16 -5.97
C LYS A 32 4.44 6.13 -7.07
N GLU A 33 3.55 7.00 -7.55
CA GLU A 33 3.88 7.98 -8.61
C GLU A 33 4.75 9.15 -8.11
N THR A 34 4.57 9.56 -6.85
CA THR A 34 5.26 10.74 -6.29
C THR A 34 6.57 10.41 -5.57
N SER A 35 6.78 9.15 -5.20
CA SER A 35 8.00 8.70 -4.55
C SER A 35 9.21 8.76 -5.49
N LYS A 36 10.28 9.44 -5.06
CA LYS A 36 11.50 9.64 -5.87
C LYS A 36 12.46 8.44 -5.87
N SER A 37 12.42 7.60 -4.84
CA SER A 37 13.34 6.49 -4.65
C SER A 37 12.64 5.31 -3.98
N LYS A 38 13.16 4.10 -4.21
CA LYS A 38 12.69 2.89 -3.52
C LYS A 38 13.08 2.93 -2.04
N VAL A 39 12.29 2.29 -1.19
CA VAL A 39 12.69 2.03 0.21
C VAL A 39 13.80 0.98 0.21
N SER A 40 14.96 1.37 0.73
CA SER A 40 16.22 0.62 0.52
C SER A 40 16.60 -0.38 1.61
N ASN A 41 15.97 -0.27 2.78
CA ASN A 41 16.19 -1.16 3.91
C ASN A 41 15.14 -0.93 5.00
N ARG A 42 15.12 -1.83 5.99
CA ARG A 42 14.21 -1.76 7.15
C ARG A 42 14.30 -0.47 7.97
N HIS A 43 15.47 0.16 8.05
CA HIS A 43 15.65 1.39 8.84
C HIS A 43 15.06 2.61 8.10
N ASP A 44 15.25 2.66 6.79
CA ASP A 44 14.63 3.62 5.89
C ASP A 44 13.09 3.49 5.94
N GLY A 45 12.58 2.26 5.83
CA GLY A 45 11.15 1.97 5.98
C GLY A 45 10.59 2.40 7.34
N TYR A 46 11.29 2.11 8.44
CA TYR A 46 10.89 2.61 9.77
C TYR A 46 10.89 4.14 9.84
N GLY A 47 11.92 4.80 9.27
CA GLY A 47 12.02 6.25 9.22
C GLY A 47 10.79 6.88 8.57
N ILE A 48 10.44 6.42 7.37
CA ILE A 48 9.25 6.85 6.63
C ILE A 48 7.99 6.61 7.47
N ALA A 49 7.76 5.38 7.95
CA ALA A 49 6.58 5.06 8.75
C ALA A 49 6.46 5.92 10.01
N SER A 50 7.58 6.22 10.68
CA SER A 50 7.62 7.03 11.89
C SER A 50 7.21 8.49 11.65
N GLU A 51 7.56 9.06 10.50
CA GLU A 51 7.16 10.43 10.13
C GLU A 51 5.64 10.53 9.97
N PHE A 52 5.05 9.63 9.19
CA PHE A 52 3.59 9.59 8.98
C PHE A 52 2.85 9.23 10.28
N TYR A 53 3.40 8.33 11.10
CA TYR A 53 2.84 8.01 12.41
C TYR A 53 2.85 9.22 13.36
N ALA A 54 3.92 10.01 13.38
CA ALA A 54 3.98 11.24 14.17
C ALA A 54 2.94 12.27 13.70
N GLY A 55 2.73 12.39 12.38
CA GLY A 55 1.66 13.22 11.79
C GLY A 55 0.27 12.76 12.23
N MET A 56 -0.02 11.46 12.15
CA MET A 56 -1.28 10.89 12.64
C MET A 56 -1.47 11.14 14.14
N LYS A 57 -0.42 11.01 14.95
CA LYS A 57 -0.47 11.30 16.39
C LYS A 57 -0.77 12.76 16.71
N LEU A 58 -0.29 13.70 15.90
CA LEU A 58 -0.64 15.11 16.03
C LEU A 58 -2.14 15.32 15.82
N ASP A 59 -2.70 14.74 14.76
CA ASP A 59 -4.13 14.90 14.45
C ASP A 59 -5.02 14.15 15.45
N GLN A 60 -4.55 13.04 16.02
CA GLN A 60 -5.23 12.38 17.15
C GLN A 60 -5.40 13.34 18.32
N LYS A 61 -4.37 14.13 18.66
CA LYS A 61 -4.46 15.12 19.75
C LYS A 61 -5.50 16.21 19.44
N LYS A 62 -5.62 16.64 18.19
CA LYS A 62 -6.65 17.64 17.79
C LYS A 62 -8.06 17.10 17.98
N VAL A 63 -8.28 15.82 17.68
CA VAL A 63 -9.57 15.15 17.96
C VAL A 63 -9.85 15.14 19.46
N ASP A 64 -8.85 14.77 20.27
CA ASP A 64 -8.98 14.74 21.74
C ASP A 64 -9.29 16.13 22.31
N GLU A 65 -8.63 17.17 21.80
CA GLU A 65 -8.86 18.58 22.18
C GLU A 65 -10.26 19.04 21.77
N SER A 66 -10.67 18.79 20.53
CA SER A 66 -11.99 19.18 20.04
C SER A 66 -13.13 18.47 20.80
N MET A 67 -12.92 17.22 21.22
CA MET A 67 -13.88 16.50 22.06
C MET A 67 -13.99 17.13 23.46
N LYS A 68 -12.86 17.53 24.06
CA LYS A 68 -12.85 18.26 25.34
C LYS A 68 -13.55 19.61 25.21
N ASP A 69 -13.39 20.30 24.08
CA ASP A 69 -14.06 21.57 23.82
C ASP A 69 -15.57 21.40 23.72
N PHE A 70 -16.03 20.34 23.03
CA PHE A 70 -17.45 20.00 23.02
C PHE A 70 -17.97 19.75 24.44
N LEU A 71 -17.28 18.94 25.24
CA LEU A 71 -17.67 18.67 26.62
C LEU A 71 -17.83 19.95 27.46
N ARG A 72 -16.99 20.96 27.23
CA ARG A 72 -17.06 22.26 27.92
C ARG A 72 -18.28 23.10 27.55
N ILE A 73 -18.91 22.84 26.40
CA ILE A 73 -20.07 23.58 25.89
C ILE A 73 -21.39 23.03 26.41
N LEU A 74 -21.44 21.75 26.82
CA LEU A 74 -22.67 21.14 27.36
C LEU A 74 -23.41 21.97 28.42
N PRO A 75 -22.75 22.63 29.39
CA PRO A 75 -23.46 23.42 30.40
C PRO A 75 -23.92 24.81 29.93
N THR A 76 -23.61 25.26 28.71
CA THR A 76 -23.83 26.66 28.30
C THR A 76 -25.22 26.95 27.72
N GLU A 77 -26.09 25.93 27.57
CA GLU A 77 -27.43 26.03 26.94
C GLU A 77 -27.40 26.78 25.58
N ASP A 78 -26.29 26.67 24.84
CA ASP A 78 -26.02 27.41 23.60
C ASP A 78 -25.82 26.42 22.46
N ASP A 79 -26.93 26.09 21.79
CA ASP A 79 -26.95 25.10 20.71
C ASP A 79 -26.10 25.54 19.51
N ALA A 80 -25.93 26.85 19.28
CA ALA A 80 -25.08 27.33 18.20
C ALA A 80 -23.61 26.95 18.45
N LYS A 81 -23.12 27.12 19.68
CA LYS A 81 -21.77 26.66 20.05
C LYS A 81 -21.63 25.15 20.00
N ALA A 82 -22.68 24.40 20.34
CA ALA A 82 -22.66 22.94 20.23
C ALA A 82 -22.50 22.50 18.77
N VAL A 83 -23.18 23.16 17.83
CA VAL A 83 -23.02 22.93 16.38
C VAL A 83 -21.60 23.25 15.91
N GLU A 84 -21.02 24.36 16.35
CA GLU A 84 -19.64 24.74 16.00
C GLU A 84 -18.61 23.73 16.53
N ALA A 85 -18.79 23.25 17.76
CA ALA A 85 -17.93 22.22 18.35
C ALA A 85 -18.06 20.87 17.63
N ALA A 86 -19.27 20.47 17.26
CA ALA A 86 -19.51 19.27 16.45
C ALA A 86 -18.82 19.36 15.07
N SER A 87 -18.93 20.52 14.42
CA SER A 87 -18.29 20.78 13.13
C SER A 87 -16.75 20.72 13.25
N SER A 88 -16.20 21.32 14.30
CA SER A 88 -14.76 21.28 14.59
C SER A 88 -14.27 19.85 14.82
N LEU A 89 -15.04 19.05 15.57
CA LEU A 89 -14.74 17.65 15.83
C LEU A 89 -14.76 16.81 14.55
N LYS A 90 -15.78 17.01 13.69
CA LYS A 90 -15.85 16.36 12.38
C LYS A 90 -14.61 16.67 11.54
N ASN A 91 -14.20 17.94 11.47
CA ASN A 91 -13.04 18.34 10.69
C ASN A 91 -11.73 17.76 11.24
N ALA A 92 -11.57 17.73 12.57
CA ALA A 92 -10.42 17.09 13.21
C ALA A 92 -10.37 15.57 12.90
N ALA A 93 -11.52 14.89 12.94
CA ALA A 93 -11.63 13.47 12.62
C ALA A 93 -11.30 13.19 11.14
N ILE A 94 -11.77 14.02 10.20
CA ILE A 94 -11.40 13.92 8.78
C ILE A 94 -9.88 14.06 8.60
N GLY A 95 -9.25 15.00 9.30
CA GLY A 95 -7.79 15.16 9.29
C GLY A 95 -7.07 13.90 9.75
N LEU A 96 -7.53 13.30 10.86
CA LEU A 96 -6.97 12.04 11.36
C LEU A 96 -7.13 10.89 10.36
N VAL A 97 -8.30 10.73 9.74
CA VAL A 97 -8.53 9.72 8.70
C VAL A 97 -7.57 9.92 7.54
N LEU A 98 -7.41 11.15 7.06
CA LEU A 98 -6.47 11.45 5.97
C LEU A 98 -5.02 11.06 6.32
N GLN A 99 -4.57 11.34 7.55
CA GLN A 99 -3.22 10.93 7.98
C GLN A 99 -3.10 9.41 8.12
N ALA A 100 -4.13 8.75 8.64
CA ALA A 100 -4.16 7.29 8.75
C ALA A 100 -4.11 6.63 7.37
N THR A 101 -4.85 7.14 6.37
CA THR A 101 -4.79 6.66 4.98
C THR A 101 -3.41 6.86 4.37
N LYS A 102 -2.76 8.01 4.62
CA LYS A 102 -1.38 8.25 4.15
C LYS A 102 -0.38 7.29 4.78
N LEU A 103 -0.51 7.05 6.09
CA LEU A 103 0.34 6.08 6.80
C LEU A 103 0.15 4.67 6.23
N ALA A 104 -1.10 4.24 6.03
CA ALA A 104 -1.41 2.94 5.44
C ALA A 104 -0.83 2.80 4.03
N ALA A 105 -0.96 3.83 3.18
CA ALA A 105 -0.39 3.83 1.84
C ALA A 105 1.14 3.77 1.82
N GLN A 106 1.80 4.44 2.77
CA GLN A 106 3.26 4.37 2.91
C GLN A 106 3.70 3.01 3.46
N ALA A 107 2.94 2.42 4.38
CA ALA A 107 3.20 1.06 4.87
C ALA A 107 3.08 0.02 3.75
N ASP A 108 2.07 0.16 2.87
CA ASP A 108 1.92 -0.67 1.67
C ASP A 108 3.14 -0.57 0.75
N ARG A 109 3.58 0.66 0.45
CA ARG A 109 4.80 0.88 -0.33
C ARG A 109 6.03 0.25 0.32
N ILE A 110 6.25 0.48 1.63
CA ILE A 110 7.40 -0.08 2.36
C ILE A 110 7.39 -1.60 2.26
N MET A 111 6.24 -2.24 2.45
CA MET A 111 6.10 -3.69 2.35
C MET A 111 6.48 -4.19 0.96
N HIS A 112 5.95 -3.58 -0.10
CA HIS A 112 6.26 -3.97 -1.48
C HIS A 112 7.73 -3.75 -1.82
N ASP A 113 8.28 -2.58 -1.49
CA ASP A 113 9.66 -2.24 -1.80
C ASP A 113 10.65 -3.19 -1.10
N LEU A 114 10.41 -3.51 0.17
CA LEU A 114 11.24 -4.45 0.93
C LEU A 114 11.04 -5.90 0.49
N TYR A 115 9.83 -6.28 0.08
CA TYR A 115 9.56 -7.63 -0.40
C TYR A 115 10.39 -7.94 -1.66
N ASP A 116 10.46 -7.00 -2.60
CA ASP A 116 11.28 -7.15 -3.79
C ASP A 116 12.76 -7.34 -3.46
N GLU A 117 13.30 -6.61 -2.47
CA GLU A 117 14.70 -6.76 -2.03
C GLU A 117 14.98 -8.12 -1.38
N VAL A 118 14.02 -8.64 -0.62
CA VAL A 118 14.13 -9.97 -0.01
C VAL A 118 13.95 -11.06 -1.06
N SER A 119 13.04 -10.87 -2.02
CA SER A 119 12.77 -11.83 -3.08
C SER A 119 13.86 -11.87 -4.14
N SER A 120 14.65 -10.80 -4.30
CA SER A 120 15.83 -10.79 -5.18
C SER A 120 17.06 -11.44 -4.54
N TYR A 121 16.96 -11.94 -3.31
CA TYR A 121 18.05 -12.65 -2.66
C TYR A 121 18.09 -14.10 -3.16
N THR A 122 18.97 -14.37 -4.10
CA THR A 122 19.36 -15.72 -4.51
C THR A 122 20.49 -16.20 -3.63
N THR A 123 20.43 -17.46 -3.20
CA THR A 123 21.55 -18.11 -2.55
C THR A 123 22.67 -18.36 -3.57
N PRO A 124 23.94 -18.43 -3.14
CA PRO A 124 25.05 -18.75 -4.07
C PRO A 124 24.88 -20.07 -4.82
N VAL A 125 24.07 -21.00 -4.29
CA VAL A 125 23.72 -22.27 -4.96
C VAL A 125 22.68 -22.05 -6.05
N GLU A 126 21.71 -21.15 -5.84
CA GLU A 126 20.71 -20.77 -6.85
C GLU A 126 21.36 -20.00 -8.00
N ASP A 127 22.27 -19.05 -7.72
CA ASP A 127 23.06 -18.36 -8.75
C ASP A 127 23.92 -19.34 -9.58
N TYR A 128 24.49 -20.36 -8.93
CA TYR A 128 25.29 -21.38 -9.61
C TYR A 128 24.46 -22.29 -10.51
N LEU A 129 23.21 -22.58 -10.12
CA LEU A 129 22.28 -23.39 -10.90
C LEU A 129 21.71 -22.62 -12.08
N GLU A 130 21.36 -21.33 -11.94
CA GLU A 130 20.91 -20.52 -13.08
C GLU A 130 21.98 -20.40 -14.18
N GLY A 131 23.26 -20.25 -13.81
CA GLY A 131 24.38 -20.23 -14.77
C GLY A 131 24.68 -21.56 -15.47
N GLN A 132 24.18 -22.70 -14.99
CA GLN A 132 24.39 -24.01 -15.63
C GLN A 132 23.34 -24.34 -16.71
N PHE A 133 22.17 -23.71 -16.67
CA PHE A 133 21.08 -23.99 -17.60
C PHE A 133 21.11 -23.05 -18.81
N GLU A 134 21.81 -21.91 -18.75
CA GLU A 134 22.07 -21.06 -19.91
C GLU A 134 23.12 -21.64 -20.88
N ASP A 135 24.08 -22.45 -20.39
CA ASP A 135 25.11 -23.10 -21.21
C ASP A 135 24.67 -24.45 -21.80
N ALA A 136 23.45 -24.91 -21.48
CA ALA A 136 22.83 -26.05 -22.14
C ALA A 136 22.08 -25.59 -23.40
N GLU A 137 22.76 -24.86 -24.29
CA GLU A 137 22.30 -24.81 -25.68
C GLU A 137 22.25 -26.26 -26.20
N ALA A 138 21.08 -26.62 -26.73
CA ALA A 138 20.80 -27.94 -27.27
C ALA A 138 21.95 -28.40 -28.17
N ASP A 139 22.61 -29.49 -27.77
CA ASP A 139 23.60 -30.19 -28.59
C ASP A 139 22.96 -30.53 -29.95
N PRO A 140 23.41 -29.89 -31.06
CA PRO A 140 22.81 -30.12 -32.37
C PRO A 140 23.21 -31.48 -32.97
N GLU A 141 23.99 -32.32 -32.28
CA GLU A 141 24.47 -33.61 -32.81
C GLU A 141 23.67 -34.84 -32.36
N ALA A 142 22.61 -34.69 -31.55
CA ALA A 142 21.80 -35.82 -31.08
C ALA A 142 20.81 -36.42 -32.11
N GLU A 143 20.86 -36.02 -33.38
CA GLU A 143 20.01 -36.54 -34.49
C GLU A 143 20.77 -37.41 -35.50
N ALA A 144 21.96 -37.90 -35.15
CA ALA A 144 22.71 -38.83 -36.00
C ALA A 144 22.94 -40.15 -35.25
N GLU A 145 21.98 -41.07 -35.39
CA GLU A 145 22.17 -42.53 -35.46
C GLU A 145 20.84 -43.22 -35.11
N GLU A 146 20.06 -43.65 -36.11
CA GLU A 146 19.53 -45.03 -36.19
C GLU A 146 19.20 -45.37 -37.67
N GLU A 147 20.11 -46.17 -38.24
CA GLU A 147 19.90 -47.28 -39.17
C GLU A 147 19.29 -47.04 -40.58
N GLN A 148 20.19 -46.96 -41.57
CA GLN A 148 19.99 -47.59 -42.88
C GLN A 148 20.59 -49.01 -42.87
N GLU A 149 19.74 -50.03 -42.98
CA GLU A 149 20.01 -51.33 -43.61
C GLU A 149 18.64 -51.88 -44.05
N ASP A 150 18.42 -52.53 -45.19
CA ASP A 150 19.00 -52.52 -46.53
C ASP A 150 17.87 -53.11 -47.41
N ALA A 151 17.97 -52.93 -48.71
CA ALA A 151 17.00 -53.32 -49.73
C ALA A 151 16.72 -54.84 -49.82
N GLU A 152 15.47 -55.18 -50.17
CA GLU A 152 15.13 -56.14 -51.25
C GLU A 152 13.73 -55.88 -51.83
#